data_AF-A0A2U3Z7B4-F1
#
_entry.id   AF-A0A2U3Z7B4-F1
#
_cell.length_a   1.000
_cell.length_b   1.000
_cell.length_c   1.000
_cell.angle_alpha   90.00
_cell.angle_beta   90.00
_cell.angle_gamma   90.00
#
_symmetry.space_group_name_H-M   'P 1'
#
loop_
_entity.id
_entity.type
_entity.pdbx_description
1 polymer ?
#
loop_
_entity_poly.entity_id
_entity_poly.type
_entity_poly.pdbx_seq_one_letter_code
_entity_poly.pdbx_strand_id
1 'polypeptide(L)'
;MWEKAIKLSKELAETYESKVFDYEGLGNLLKKRASFYENIIKAMRPQPEYFAVGYYGQGFPSFLRNKIFIYRGKEYERREDFSLRLLTQFPNAEKMTSTTPPGEDIKSSPKQYMQCFTVKPVMSLPPSYKDKPVPEQILNYYRANEVQQFRYSRPFWKGEKDPDNEFATMWIERTTYTTAYTFPGILKWFEVKQISTEEISPLENAIETMELTNEKISNCVQQHAWDRALSVHPLSMLLSGIVDPAVMGGYSNYEKVNPVCLHASLRGTVPPVNSLLTARLRDFSLCLLHFFYK
;
A
#
# COMPACT_ATOMS: atom_id res chain seq x y z
N MET A 1 -9.87 13.26 -7.70
CA MET A 1 -10.72 12.11 -8.09
C MET A 1 -11.21 12.29 -9.52
N TRP A 2 -10.29 12.33 -10.48
CA TRP A 2 -10.62 12.62 -11.88
C TRP A 2 -11.23 11.41 -12.58
N GLU A 3 -10.88 10.20 -12.14
CA GLU A 3 -11.36 8.91 -12.62
C GLU A 3 -12.89 8.81 -12.48
N LYS A 4 -13.43 9.15 -11.30
CA LYS A 4 -14.88 9.20 -11.06
C LYS A 4 -15.55 10.32 -11.86
N ALA A 5 -14.91 11.49 -11.99
CA ALA A 5 -15.44 12.60 -12.79
C ALA A 5 -15.55 12.23 -14.27
N ILE A 6 -14.56 11.50 -14.81
CA ILE A 6 -14.58 10.97 -16.17
C ILE A 6 -15.75 10.00 -16.34
N LYS A 7 -15.98 9.08 -15.38
CA LYS A 7 -17.11 8.15 -15.45
C LYS A 7 -18.45 8.89 -15.56
N LEU A 8 -18.71 9.84 -14.66
CA LEU A 8 -19.94 10.63 -14.68
C LEU A 8 -20.07 11.48 -15.96
N SER A 9 -18.95 12.03 -16.46
CA SER A 9 -18.97 12.80 -17.70
C SER A 9 -19.32 11.95 -18.93
N LYS A 10 -19.08 10.63 -18.91
CA LYS A 10 -19.50 9.73 -19.99
C LYS A 10 -21.00 9.51 -19.98
N GLU A 11 -21.57 9.26 -18.79
CA GLU A 11 -23.02 9.10 -18.59
C GLU A 11 -23.78 10.38 -18.97
N LEU A 12 -23.24 11.56 -18.61
CA LEU A 12 -23.83 12.84 -18.97
C LEU A 12 -23.71 13.13 -20.47
N ALA A 13 -22.58 12.78 -21.11
CA ALA A 13 -22.40 12.98 -22.54
C ALA A 13 -23.44 12.20 -23.36
N GLU A 14 -23.73 10.96 -22.98
CA GLU A 14 -24.77 10.14 -23.62
C GLU A 14 -26.15 10.81 -23.52
N THR A 15 -26.46 11.42 -22.37
CA THR A 15 -27.73 12.14 -22.19
C THR A 15 -27.81 13.38 -23.08
N TYR A 16 -26.73 14.16 -23.17
CA TYR A 16 -26.67 15.35 -24.02
C TYR A 16 -26.77 15.01 -25.51
N GLU A 17 -26.17 13.92 -25.94
CA GLU A 17 -26.17 13.49 -27.35
C GLU A 17 -27.49 12.87 -27.78
N SER A 18 -28.10 12.02 -26.94
CA SER A 18 -29.22 11.14 -27.34
C SER A 18 -30.59 11.53 -26.79
N LYS A 19 -30.66 12.30 -25.70
CA LYS A 19 -31.94 12.60 -25.01
C LYS A 19 -32.35 14.07 -25.12
N VAL A 20 -31.41 14.98 -24.87
CA VAL A 20 -31.71 16.44 -24.83
C VAL A 20 -31.11 17.22 -26.00
N PHE A 21 -30.23 16.61 -26.79
CA PHE A 21 -29.58 17.21 -27.97
C PHE A 21 -28.88 18.55 -27.69
N ASP A 22 -28.35 18.73 -26.47
CA ASP A 22 -27.57 19.90 -26.06
C ASP A 22 -26.09 19.73 -26.48
N TYR A 23 -25.80 20.05 -27.74
CA TYR A 23 -24.46 19.91 -28.29
C TYR A 23 -23.48 20.98 -27.79
N GLU A 24 -23.96 22.15 -27.35
CA GLU A 24 -23.11 23.18 -26.75
C GLU A 24 -22.60 22.73 -25.37
N GLY A 25 -23.52 22.24 -24.53
CA GLY A 25 -23.21 21.62 -23.25
C GLY A 25 -22.29 20.41 -23.41
N LEU A 26 -22.53 19.57 -24.43
CA LEU A 26 -21.66 18.44 -24.77
C LEU A 26 -20.25 18.89 -25.13
N GLY A 27 -20.11 19.89 -26.00
CA GLY A 27 -18.79 20.43 -26.38
C GLY A 27 -17.98 20.89 -25.17
N ASN A 28 -18.61 21.60 -24.24
CA ASN A 28 -17.96 22.06 -23.00
C ASN A 28 -17.61 20.89 -22.07
N LEU A 29 -18.50 19.90 -21.93
CA LEU A 29 -18.27 18.70 -21.13
C LEU A 29 -17.08 17.89 -21.66
N LEU A 30 -16.95 17.74 -22.98
CA LEU A 30 -15.85 17.03 -23.62
C LEU A 30 -14.51 17.73 -23.39
N LYS A 31 -14.45 19.06 -23.48
CA LYS A 31 -13.25 19.85 -23.14
C LYS A 31 -12.84 19.65 -21.68
N LYS A 32 -13.81 19.65 -20.75
CA LYS A 32 -13.57 19.39 -19.33
C LYS A 32 -13.10 17.95 -19.08
N ARG A 33 -13.64 16.99 -19.82
CA ARG A 33 -13.19 15.58 -19.76
C ARG A 33 -11.76 15.42 -20.26
N ALA A 34 -11.37 16.14 -21.31
CA ALA A 34 -9.98 16.15 -21.80
C ALA A 34 -9.02 16.64 -20.70
N SER A 35 -9.35 17.73 -20.00
CA SER A 35 -8.48 18.23 -18.92
C SER A 35 -8.39 17.26 -17.74
N PHE A 36 -9.41 16.45 -17.45
CA PHE A 36 -9.31 15.38 -16.46
C PHE A 36 -8.30 14.30 -16.84
N TYR A 37 -8.26 13.88 -18.11
CA TYR A 37 -7.26 12.94 -18.59
C TYR A 37 -5.84 13.50 -18.48
N GLU A 38 -5.65 14.76 -18.87
CA GLU A 38 -4.35 15.44 -18.76
C GLU A 38 -3.87 15.50 -17.30
N ASN A 39 -4.77 15.87 -16.39
CA ASN A 39 -4.47 15.96 -14.97
C ASN A 39 -4.09 14.61 -14.35
N ILE A 40 -4.72 13.50 -14.75
CA ILE A 40 -4.33 12.16 -14.29
C ILE A 40 -2.87 11.85 -14.63
N ILE A 41 -2.42 12.24 -15.81
CA ILE A 41 -1.07 11.93 -16.28
C ILE A 41 -0.02 12.91 -15.73
N LYS A 42 -0.34 14.21 -15.72
CA LYS A 42 0.64 15.28 -15.51
C LYS A 42 0.63 15.88 -14.11
N ALA A 43 -0.52 15.89 -13.42
CA ALA A 43 -0.60 16.55 -12.13
C ALA A 43 -0.07 15.66 -11.00
N MET A 44 0.67 16.27 -10.07
CA MET A 44 1.08 15.61 -8.83
C MET A 44 -0.16 15.30 -7.99
N ARG A 45 -0.27 14.04 -7.53
CA ARG A 45 -1.39 13.57 -6.71
C ARG A 45 -0.86 12.96 -5.40
N PRO A 46 -1.03 13.64 -4.26
CA PRO A 46 -0.60 13.11 -2.97
C PRO A 46 -1.35 11.81 -2.65
N GLN A 47 -0.62 10.79 -2.21
CA GLN A 47 -1.23 9.54 -1.76
C GLN A 47 -1.73 9.69 -0.32
N PRO A 48 -3.01 9.38 -0.02
CA PRO A 48 -3.50 9.40 1.35
C PRO A 48 -2.89 8.26 2.18
N GLU A 49 -2.61 8.53 3.44
CA GLU A 49 -2.33 7.48 4.42
C GLU A 49 -3.62 6.91 5.00
N TYR A 50 -3.56 5.68 5.50
CA TYR A 50 -4.68 5.02 6.17
C TYR A 50 -4.28 4.60 7.58
N PHE A 51 -5.19 4.80 8.52
CA PHE A 51 -4.97 4.52 9.93
C PHE A 51 -6.03 3.54 10.44
N ALA A 52 -5.61 2.45 11.05
CA ALA A 52 -6.50 1.59 11.81
C ALA A 52 -6.61 2.14 13.24
N VAL A 53 -7.85 2.30 13.71
CA VAL A 53 -8.15 2.70 15.08
C VAL A 53 -9.02 1.65 15.73
N GLY A 54 -8.52 1.05 16.81
CA GLY A 54 -9.29 0.20 17.69
C GLY A 54 -9.81 0.98 18.90
N TYR A 55 -11.10 0.86 19.18
CA TYR A 55 -11.76 1.44 20.35
C TYR A 55 -12.12 0.32 21.31
N TYR A 56 -11.46 0.25 22.47
CA TYR A 56 -11.60 -0.86 23.40
C TYR A 56 -12.02 -0.40 24.80
N GLY A 57 -12.75 -1.26 25.49
CA GLY A 57 -13.31 -1.00 26.82
C GLY A 57 -14.76 -0.52 26.77
N GLN A 58 -15.47 -0.77 27.87
CA GLN A 58 -16.91 -0.51 28.01
C GLN A 58 -17.24 0.98 28.12
N GLY A 59 -16.23 1.83 28.35
CA GLY A 59 -16.39 3.28 28.39
C GLY A 59 -16.74 3.92 27.04
N PHE A 60 -16.60 3.20 25.92
CA PHE A 60 -17.04 3.69 24.61
C PHE A 60 -18.53 3.43 24.34
N PRO A 61 -19.19 4.29 23.55
CA PRO A 61 -20.52 4.02 23.00
C PRO A 61 -20.58 2.69 22.24
N SER A 62 -21.74 2.03 22.23
CA SER A 62 -21.93 0.69 21.65
C SER A 62 -21.49 0.56 20.19
N PHE A 63 -21.59 1.62 19.39
CA PHE A 63 -21.18 1.60 17.99
C PHE A 63 -19.66 1.63 17.78
N LEU A 64 -18.89 2.07 18.77
CA LEU A 64 -17.41 2.08 18.76
C LEU A 64 -16.82 0.93 19.58
N ARG A 65 -17.48 0.56 20.68
CA ARG A 65 -16.99 -0.38 21.67
C ARG A 65 -16.49 -1.69 21.06
N ASN A 66 -15.23 -2.01 21.34
CA ASN A 66 -14.51 -3.22 20.92
C ASN A 66 -14.53 -3.43 19.39
N LYS A 67 -14.47 -2.35 18.62
CA LYS A 67 -14.46 -2.37 17.15
C LYS A 67 -13.25 -1.63 16.60
N ILE A 68 -12.88 -2.02 15.38
CA ILE A 68 -11.80 -1.39 14.61
C ILE A 68 -12.41 -0.65 13.43
N PHE A 69 -11.90 0.55 13.18
CA PHE A 69 -12.25 1.38 12.04
C PHE A 69 -11.00 1.74 11.26
N ILE A 70 -11.08 1.73 9.94
CA ILE A 70 -10.03 2.27 9.08
C ILE A 70 -10.41 3.71 8.73
N TYR A 71 -9.44 4.62 8.83
CA TYR A 71 -9.59 6.02 8.49
C TYR A 71 -8.72 6.34 7.30
N ARG A 72 -9.28 7.12 6.39
CA ARG A 72 -8.53 7.79 5.34
C ARG A 72 -8.01 9.13 5.87
N GLY A 73 -6.70 9.27 5.93
CA GLY A 73 -6.03 10.51 6.33
C GLY A 73 -6.34 11.67 5.40
N LYS A 74 -6.20 12.89 5.93
CA LYS A 74 -6.17 14.10 5.11
C LYS A 74 -4.87 14.14 4.29
N GLU A 75 -4.82 15.06 3.33
CA GLU A 75 -3.61 15.27 2.53
C GLU A 75 -2.42 15.57 3.45
N TYR A 76 -1.33 14.79 3.29
CA TYR A 76 -0.10 14.88 4.07
C TYR A 76 -0.25 14.68 5.60
N GLU A 77 -1.40 14.19 6.07
CA GLU A 77 -1.61 13.91 7.49
C GLU A 77 -0.82 12.67 7.91
N ARG A 78 0.05 12.82 8.92
CA ARG A 78 0.81 11.71 9.51
C ARG A 78 0.04 11.10 10.67
N ARG A 79 0.44 9.88 11.06
CA ARG A 79 -0.18 9.15 12.17
C ARG A 79 -0.13 9.91 13.48
N GLU A 80 0.96 10.61 13.77
CA GLU A 80 1.15 11.39 15.00
C GLU A 80 0.10 12.51 15.10
N ASP A 81 -0.05 13.30 14.05
CA ASP A 81 -1.03 14.39 13.97
C ASP A 81 -2.46 13.86 14.03
N PHE A 82 -2.73 12.77 13.29
CA PHE A 82 -4.01 12.09 13.31
C PHE A 82 -4.35 11.58 14.72
N SER A 83 -3.40 10.91 15.38
CA SER A 83 -3.58 10.34 16.72
C SER A 83 -3.83 11.43 17.76
N LEU A 84 -3.12 12.57 17.67
CA LEU A 84 -3.33 13.70 18.58
C LEU A 84 -4.73 14.28 18.40
N ARG A 85 -5.12 14.57 17.15
CA ARG A 85 -6.45 15.10 16.80
C ARG A 85 -7.57 14.17 17.28
N LEU A 86 -7.36 12.87 17.17
CA LEU A 86 -8.34 11.87 17.58
C LEU A 86 -8.47 11.80 19.11
N LEU A 87 -7.36 11.86 19.85
CA LEU A 87 -7.38 11.89 21.32
C LEU A 87 -8.03 13.17 21.86
N THR A 88 -7.95 14.30 21.16
CA THR A 88 -8.72 15.51 21.53
C THR A 88 -10.24 15.28 21.52
N GLN A 89 -10.74 14.37 20.68
CA GLN A 89 -12.16 14.01 20.64
C GLN A 89 -12.57 13.06 21.78
N PHE A 90 -11.60 12.33 22.35
CA PHE A 90 -11.80 11.36 23.43
C PHE A 90 -10.81 11.65 24.57
N PRO A 91 -11.00 12.72 25.36
CA PRO A 91 -10.04 13.15 26.36
C PRO A 91 -9.81 12.13 27.49
N ASN A 92 -10.76 11.22 27.72
CA ASN A 92 -10.66 10.16 28.72
C ASN A 92 -10.03 8.87 28.19
N ALA A 93 -9.65 8.83 26.90
CA ALA A 93 -9.10 7.65 26.28
C ALA A 93 -7.58 7.53 26.48
N GLU A 94 -7.15 6.37 26.94
CA GLU A 94 -5.74 6.03 27.08
C GLU A 94 -5.19 5.48 25.76
N LYS A 95 -4.09 6.07 25.28
CA LYS A 95 -3.42 5.61 24.06
C LYS A 95 -2.65 4.32 24.35
N MET A 96 -2.99 3.26 23.62
CA MET A 96 -2.26 2.00 23.65
C MET A 96 -0.94 2.11 22.90
N THR A 97 0.11 1.48 23.43
CA THR A 97 1.44 1.41 22.82
C THR A 97 1.59 0.23 21.88
N SER A 98 0.97 -0.90 22.21
CA SER A 98 1.00 -2.11 21.38
C SER A 98 0.01 -2.03 20.23
N THR A 99 0.37 -2.64 19.10
CA THR A 99 -0.50 -2.87 17.93
C THR A 99 -1.14 -4.26 17.95
N THR A 100 -0.84 -5.09 18.94
CA THR A 100 -1.49 -6.39 19.14
C THR A 100 -2.96 -6.21 19.52
N PRO A 101 -3.86 -7.10 19.10
CA PRO A 101 -5.22 -7.12 19.61
C PRO A 101 -5.21 -7.18 21.15
N PRO A 102 -6.01 -6.35 21.84
CA PRO A 102 -6.08 -6.39 23.30
C PRO A 102 -6.73 -7.68 23.81
N GLY A 103 -6.35 -8.07 25.02
CA GLY A 103 -7.01 -9.13 25.79
C GLY A 103 -8.40 -8.73 26.27
N GLU A 104 -9.12 -9.69 26.85
CA GLU A 104 -10.47 -9.47 27.39
C GLU A 104 -10.50 -8.56 28.62
N ASP A 105 -9.39 -8.46 29.34
CA ASP A 105 -9.18 -7.51 30.45
C ASP A 105 -9.37 -6.05 29.99
N ILE A 106 -8.75 -5.67 28.87
CA ILE A 106 -8.87 -4.33 28.31
C ILE A 106 -10.26 -4.12 27.69
N LYS A 107 -10.81 -5.13 27.01
CA LYS A 107 -12.13 -5.04 26.35
C LYS A 107 -13.30 -4.97 27.34
N SER A 108 -13.18 -5.58 28.51
CA SER A 108 -14.20 -5.58 29.57
C SER A 108 -14.03 -4.43 30.58
N SER A 109 -12.86 -3.80 30.62
CA SER A 109 -12.58 -2.66 31.48
C SER A 109 -13.57 -1.50 31.27
N PRO A 110 -14.00 -0.79 32.34
CA PRO A 110 -14.86 0.38 32.22
C PRO A 110 -14.17 1.60 31.59
N LYS A 111 -12.84 1.56 31.42
CA LYS A 111 -12.04 2.63 30.84
C LYS A 111 -12.15 2.67 29.31
N GLN A 112 -11.57 3.70 28.72
CA GLN A 112 -11.47 3.89 27.27
C GLN A 112 -10.01 3.68 26.85
N TYR A 113 -9.76 2.72 25.96
CA TYR A 113 -8.45 2.47 25.38
C TYR A 113 -8.49 2.63 23.87
N MET A 114 -7.53 3.35 23.33
CA MET A 114 -7.43 3.62 21.89
C MET A 114 -6.12 3.12 21.32
N GLN A 115 -6.22 2.25 20.34
CA GLN A 115 -5.10 1.77 19.56
C GLN A 115 -5.10 2.47 18.21
N CYS A 116 -3.95 2.95 17.74
CA CYS A 116 -3.85 3.65 16.46
C CYS A 116 -2.54 3.34 15.74
N PHE A 117 -2.61 2.79 14.53
CA PHE A 117 -1.44 2.46 13.71
C PHE A 117 -1.71 2.63 12.21
N THR A 118 -0.65 2.83 11.43
CA THR A 118 -0.74 2.99 9.98
C THR A 118 -0.94 1.64 9.32
N VAL A 119 -1.88 1.55 8.38
CA VAL A 119 -2.12 0.36 7.55
C VAL A 119 -1.85 0.68 6.09
N LYS A 120 -1.43 -0.32 5.33
CA LYS A 120 -1.18 -0.19 3.90
C LYS A 120 -2.40 -0.65 3.11
N PRO A 121 -2.96 0.17 2.22
CA PRO A 121 -4.06 -0.28 1.36
C PRO A 121 -3.61 -1.41 0.44
N VAL A 122 -4.51 -2.35 0.16
CA VAL A 122 -4.30 -3.40 -0.83
C VAL A 122 -4.91 -2.91 -2.14
N MET A 123 -4.08 -2.79 -3.17
CA MET A 123 -4.51 -2.35 -4.49
C MET A 123 -5.57 -3.31 -5.04
N SER A 124 -6.68 -2.74 -5.51
CA SER A 124 -7.73 -3.47 -6.23
C SER A 124 -7.88 -2.87 -7.62
N LEU A 125 -7.50 -3.62 -8.65
CA LEU A 125 -7.62 -3.17 -10.04
C LEU A 125 -8.98 -3.56 -10.61
N PRO A 126 -9.62 -2.65 -11.38
CA PRO A 126 -10.78 -3.00 -12.18
C PRO A 126 -10.48 -4.19 -13.11
N PRO A 127 -11.43 -5.13 -13.32
CA PRO A 127 -11.22 -6.28 -14.22
C PRO A 127 -10.79 -5.86 -15.63
N SER A 128 -11.22 -4.69 -16.09
CA SER A 128 -10.86 -4.13 -17.39
C SER A 128 -9.37 -3.83 -17.58
N TYR A 129 -8.60 -3.75 -16.50
CA TYR A 129 -7.15 -3.45 -16.49
C TYR A 129 -6.28 -4.67 -16.30
N LYS A 130 -6.88 -5.83 -15.98
CA LYS A 130 -6.15 -7.07 -15.80
C LYS A 130 -5.37 -7.41 -17.07
N ASP A 131 -4.10 -7.78 -16.89
CA ASP A 131 -3.16 -8.20 -17.95
C ASP A 131 -2.88 -7.15 -19.04
N LYS A 132 -3.19 -5.87 -18.77
CA LYS A 132 -2.89 -4.76 -19.68
C LYS A 132 -1.69 -3.96 -19.20
N PRO A 133 -0.86 -3.43 -20.12
CA PRO A 133 0.20 -2.50 -19.77
C PRO A 133 -0.41 -1.14 -19.40
N VAL A 134 -0.81 -0.99 -18.14
CA VAL A 134 -1.39 0.26 -17.62
C VAL A 134 -0.27 1.16 -17.10
N PRO A 135 -0.21 2.44 -17.52
CA PRO A 135 0.76 3.39 -17.01
C PRO A 135 0.75 3.52 -15.49
N GLU A 136 1.93 3.61 -14.90
CA GLU A 136 2.16 3.71 -13.46
C GLU A 136 1.41 4.88 -12.81
N GLN A 137 1.26 6.00 -13.51
CA GLN A 137 0.48 7.14 -13.04
C GLN A 137 -0.99 6.75 -12.81
N ILE A 138 -1.56 5.89 -13.64
CA ILE A 138 -2.94 5.40 -13.46
C ILE A 138 -2.98 4.40 -12.29
N LEU A 139 -2.02 3.48 -12.22
CA LEU A 139 -1.94 2.48 -11.14
C LEU A 139 -1.79 3.11 -9.75
N ASN A 140 -1.01 4.18 -9.64
CA ASN A 140 -0.81 4.93 -8.39
C ASN A 140 -2.12 5.39 -7.73
N TYR A 141 -3.14 5.71 -8.52
CA TYR A 141 -4.46 6.03 -7.98
C TYR A 141 -5.08 4.82 -7.28
N TYR A 142 -5.11 3.66 -7.94
CA TYR A 142 -5.73 2.43 -7.42
C TYR A 142 -4.96 1.78 -6.27
N ARG A 143 -3.65 2.09 -6.11
CA ARG A 143 -2.88 1.66 -4.94
C ARG A 143 -3.45 2.23 -3.64
N ALA A 144 -3.99 3.45 -3.67
CA ALA A 144 -4.46 4.16 -2.48
C ALA A 144 -5.94 4.57 -2.53
N ASN A 145 -6.64 4.30 -3.63
CA ASN A 145 -8.04 4.63 -3.85
C ASN A 145 -8.77 3.46 -4.48
N GLU A 146 -10.09 3.42 -4.29
CA GLU A 146 -10.94 2.27 -4.66
C GLU A 146 -10.52 0.98 -3.92
N VAL A 147 -10.08 1.17 -2.67
CA VAL A 147 -9.53 0.11 -1.81
C VAL A 147 -10.51 -0.21 -0.68
N GLN A 148 -10.63 -1.49 -0.36
CA GLN A 148 -11.48 -2.00 0.74
C GLN A 148 -10.69 -2.83 1.77
N GLN A 149 -9.55 -3.36 1.34
CA GLN A 149 -8.67 -4.19 2.13
C GLN A 149 -7.40 -3.42 2.51
N PHE A 150 -6.92 -3.68 3.73
CA PHE A 150 -5.77 -3.00 4.31
C PHE A 150 -4.89 -4.01 5.06
N ARG A 151 -3.58 -3.93 4.88
CA ARG A 151 -2.60 -4.82 5.51
C ARG A 151 -1.82 -4.09 6.59
N TYR A 152 -1.59 -4.78 7.69
CA TYR A 152 -0.62 -4.42 8.71
C TYR A 152 0.34 -5.58 8.89
N SER A 153 1.64 -5.31 8.81
CA SER A 153 2.69 -6.33 8.95
C SER A 153 3.51 -6.01 10.19
N ARG A 154 3.66 -6.99 11.08
CA ARG A 154 4.45 -6.88 12.30
C ARG A 154 5.51 -7.98 12.33
N PRO A 155 6.81 -7.65 12.44
CA PRO A 155 7.85 -8.66 12.56
C PRO A 155 7.83 -9.31 13.94
N PHE A 156 8.14 -10.60 13.98
CA PHE A 156 8.39 -11.36 15.20
C PHE A 156 9.41 -12.48 14.92
N TRP A 157 10.05 -13.01 15.96
CA TRP A 157 11.12 -14.00 15.80
C TRP A 157 10.66 -15.37 16.28
N LYS A 158 10.97 -16.41 15.49
CA LYS A 158 10.83 -17.82 15.88
C LYS A 158 12.22 -18.45 15.93
N GLY A 159 12.60 -18.97 17.09
CA GLY A 159 13.93 -19.56 17.33
C GLY A 159 14.93 -18.57 17.92
N GLU A 160 16.19 -19.01 18.06
CA GLU A 160 17.27 -18.15 18.54
C GLU A 160 17.62 -17.09 17.51
N LYS A 161 17.77 -15.84 17.96
CA LYS A 161 18.15 -14.74 17.08
C LYS A 161 19.63 -14.90 16.71
N ASP A 162 19.89 -15.30 15.47
CA ASP A 162 21.23 -15.29 14.90
C ASP A 162 21.73 -13.82 14.82
N PRO A 163 22.83 -13.46 15.52
CA PRO A 163 23.40 -12.11 15.47
C PRO A 163 23.91 -11.74 14.07
N ASP A 164 24.30 -12.72 13.25
CA ASP A 164 24.87 -12.50 11.91
C ASP A 164 23.80 -12.47 10.82
N ASN A 165 22.63 -13.11 11.04
CA ASN A 165 21.52 -13.12 10.09
C ASN A 165 20.15 -13.04 10.76
N GLU A 166 19.78 -11.85 11.22
CA GLU A 166 18.48 -11.62 11.86
C GLU A 166 17.29 -11.86 10.92
N PHE A 167 17.51 -11.89 9.60
CA PHE A 167 16.47 -12.15 8.61
C PHE A 167 16.08 -13.63 8.55
N ALA A 168 16.98 -14.55 8.90
CA ALA A 168 16.73 -16.00 8.81
C ALA A 168 15.64 -16.48 9.78
N THR A 169 15.47 -15.80 10.92
CA THR A 169 14.49 -16.16 11.97
C THR A 169 13.37 -15.13 12.11
N MET A 170 13.34 -14.10 11.25
CA MET A 170 12.33 -13.06 11.26
C MET A 170 11.09 -13.48 10.45
N TRP A 171 10.01 -13.76 11.16
CA TRP A 171 8.68 -13.98 10.60
C TRP A 171 7.89 -12.68 10.59
N ILE A 172 6.88 -12.61 9.75
CA ILE A 172 5.94 -11.48 9.73
C ILE A 172 4.54 -11.98 10.02
N GLU A 173 3.91 -11.41 11.03
CA GLU A 173 2.48 -11.53 11.27
C GLU A 173 1.79 -10.45 10.42
N ARG A 174 1.04 -10.87 9.40
CA ARG A 174 0.29 -9.97 8.53
C ARG A 174 -1.19 -10.08 8.82
N THR A 175 -1.78 -8.97 9.23
CA THR A 175 -3.23 -8.85 9.44
C THR A 175 -3.85 -8.07 8.28
N THR A 176 -4.84 -8.68 7.62
CA THR A 176 -5.66 -8.04 6.58
C THR A 176 -7.01 -7.64 7.17
N TYR A 177 -7.31 -6.35 7.11
CA TYR A 177 -8.57 -5.76 7.53
C TYR A 177 -9.43 -5.48 6.29
N THR A 178 -10.65 -6.00 6.27
CA THR A 178 -11.64 -5.69 5.23
C THR A 178 -12.73 -4.81 5.81
N THR A 179 -12.94 -3.66 5.18
CA THR A 179 -13.89 -2.63 5.64
C THR A 179 -15.27 -2.82 5.03
N ALA A 180 -16.29 -2.28 5.68
CA ALA A 180 -17.68 -2.38 5.23
C ALA A 180 -17.90 -1.79 3.82
N TYR A 181 -17.17 -0.73 3.46
CA TYR A 181 -17.28 -0.03 2.18
C TYR A 181 -15.89 0.37 1.65
N THR A 182 -15.81 0.59 0.34
CA THR A 182 -14.59 1.04 -0.34
C THR A 182 -14.25 2.50 -0.03
N PHE A 183 -12.96 2.82 0.04
CA PHE A 183 -12.47 4.18 0.11
C PHE A 183 -12.08 4.74 -1.27
N PRO A 184 -12.31 6.03 -1.55
CA PRO A 184 -13.10 6.95 -0.72
C PRO A 184 -14.59 6.63 -0.82
N GLY A 185 -15.31 6.83 0.28
CA GLY A 185 -16.77 6.71 0.33
C GLY A 185 -17.41 7.98 0.90
N ILE A 186 -18.66 7.86 1.35
CA ILE A 186 -19.43 8.97 1.95
C ILE A 186 -18.70 9.50 3.19
N LEU A 187 -18.15 8.59 4.00
CA LEU A 187 -17.39 8.93 5.19
C LEU A 187 -15.89 8.68 4.98
N LYS A 188 -15.07 9.33 5.83
CA LYS A 188 -13.61 9.13 5.87
C LYS A 188 -13.18 7.96 6.74
N TRP A 189 -14.12 7.19 7.26
CA TRP A 189 -13.89 6.04 8.12
C TRP A 189 -14.94 4.96 7.90
N PHE A 190 -14.54 3.71 7.98
CA PHE A 190 -15.45 2.57 7.90
C PHE A 190 -15.05 1.49 8.90
N GLU A 191 -16.07 0.85 9.48
CA GLU A 191 -15.90 -0.28 10.38
C GLU A 191 -15.26 -1.45 9.63
N VAL A 192 -14.31 -2.12 10.27
CA VAL A 192 -13.76 -3.39 9.80
C VAL A 192 -14.78 -4.49 10.06
N LYS A 193 -15.11 -5.25 9.01
CA LYS A 193 -16.06 -6.37 9.07
C LYS A 193 -15.39 -7.74 9.10
N GLN A 194 -14.19 -7.83 8.55
CA GLN A 194 -13.42 -9.07 8.54
C GLN A 194 -11.97 -8.78 8.83
N ILE A 195 -11.37 -9.65 9.64
CA ILE A 195 -9.96 -9.64 10.01
C ILE A 195 -9.43 -11.03 9.72
N SER A 196 -8.34 -11.12 8.96
CA SER A 196 -7.61 -12.36 8.73
C SER A 196 -6.14 -12.16 9.05
N THR A 197 -5.54 -13.10 9.77
CA THR A 197 -4.12 -13.07 10.12
C THR A 197 -3.42 -14.25 9.47
N GLU A 198 -2.27 -13.99 8.87
CA GLU A 198 -1.38 -14.99 8.29
C GLU A 198 0.05 -14.76 8.77
N GLU A 199 0.82 -15.83 8.89
CA GLU A 199 2.24 -15.76 9.18
C GLU A 199 3.02 -15.94 7.88
N ILE A 200 3.98 -15.06 7.65
CA ILE A 200 4.83 -15.06 6.46
C ILE A 200 6.21 -15.46 6.90
N SER A 201 6.74 -16.49 6.24
CA SER A 201 8.07 -17.01 6.52
C SER A 201 9.17 -16.04 6.09
N PRO A 202 10.38 -16.15 6.68
CA PRO A 202 11.57 -15.43 6.23
C PRO A 202 11.79 -15.44 4.71
N LEU A 203 11.58 -16.61 4.08
CA LEU A 203 11.79 -16.80 2.65
C LEU A 203 10.71 -16.09 1.81
N GLU A 204 9.45 -16.21 2.19
CA GLU A 204 8.35 -15.50 1.51
C GLU A 204 8.52 -13.98 1.63
N ASN A 205 8.90 -13.50 2.81
CA ASN A 205 9.20 -12.08 3.02
C ASN A 205 10.38 -11.60 2.16
N ALA A 206 11.43 -12.42 2.01
CA ALA A 206 12.55 -12.11 1.13
C ALA A 206 12.10 -11.98 -0.33
N ILE A 207 11.27 -12.91 -0.80
CA ILE A 207 10.70 -12.91 -2.15
C ILE A 207 9.88 -11.64 -2.38
N GLU A 208 8.91 -11.34 -1.51
CA GLU A 208 8.09 -10.14 -1.61
C GLU A 208 8.94 -8.86 -1.61
N THR A 209 9.95 -8.80 -0.74
CA THR A 209 10.88 -7.66 -0.66
C THR A 209 11.64 -7.49 -1.97
N MET A 210 12.10 -8.59 -2.57
CA MET A 210 12.81 -8.56 -3.85
C MET A 210 11.91 -8.13 -5.00
N GLU A 211 10.69 -8.67 -5.10
CA GLU A 211 9.70 -8.33 -6.12
C GLU A 211 9.33 -6.85 -6.05
N LEU A 212 8.98 -6.35 -4.86
CA LEU A 212 8.66 -4.93 -4.64
C LEU A 212 9.82 -4.01 -5.00
N THR A 213 11.05 -4.44 -4.75
CA THR A 213 12.25 -3.66 -5.10
C THR A 213 12.45 -3.63 -6.62
N ASN A 214 12.24 -4.76 -7.30
CA ASN A 214 12.33 -4.84 -8.76
C ASN A 214 11.23 -4.00 -9.44
N GLU A 215 9.99 -4.06 -8.94
CA GLU A 215 8.88 -3.23 -9.42
C GLU A 215 9.23 -1.73 -9.28
N LYS A 216 9.79 -1.31 -8.14
CA LYS A 216 10.25 0.07 -7.94
C LYS A 216 11.31 0.52 -8.94
N ILE A 217 12.31 -0.33 -9.22
CA ILE A 217 13.34 -0.02 -10.22
C ILE A 217 12.68 0.14 -11.59
N SER A 218 11.88 -0.85 -12.00
CA SER A 218 11.20 -0.85 -13.30
C SER A 218 10.36 0.42 -13.50
N ASN A 219 9.59 0.81 -12.47
CA ASN A 219 8.76 2.01 -12.51
C ASN A 219 9.61 3.30 -12.61
N CYS A 220 10.73 3.36 -11.90
CA CYS A 220 11.63 4.53 -11.95
C CYS A 220 12.30 4.67 -13.34
N VAL A 221 12.71 3.56 -13.95
CA VAL A 221 13.26 3.54 -15.30
C VAL A 221 12.23 4.01 -16.32
N GLN A 222 11.00 3.50 -16.24
CA GLN A 222 9.91 3.92 -17.14
C GLN A 222 9.60 5.41 -17.01
N GLN A 223 9.63 5.96 -15.79
CA GLN A 223 9.44 7.39 -15.56
C GLN A 223 10.53 8.22 -16.23
N HIS A 224 11.80 7.85 -16.08
CA HIS A 224 12.92 8.54 -16.76
C HIS A 224 12.91 8.35 -18.28
N ALA A 225 12.40 7.21 -18.77
CA ALA A 225 12.24 6.99 -20.20
C ALA A 225 11.17 7.93 -20.81
N TRP A 226 10.12 8.24 -20.06
CA TRP A 226 9.06 9.16 -20.48
C TRP A 226 9.40 10.64 -20.26
N ASP A 227 10.06 10.98 -19.15
CA ASP A 227 10.50 12.33 -18.85
C ASP A 227 11.99 12.36 -18.46
N ARG A 228 12.81 12.77 -19.42
CA ARG A 228 14.26 12.86 -19.25
C ARG A 228 14.70 14.08 -18.43
N ALA A 229 13.81 15.03 -18.17
CA ALA A 229 14.13 16.20 -17.34
C ALA A 229 14.07 15.89 -15.84
N LEU A 230 13.54 14.72 -15.46
CA LEU A 230 13.51 14.27 -14.08
C LEU A 230 14.93 14.14 -13.50
N SER A 231 15.10 14.57 -12.24
CA SER A 231 16.36 14.42 -11.52
C SER A 231 16.74 12.95 -11.38
N VAL A 232 17.97 12.61 -11.74
CA VAL A 232 18.51 11.24 -11.65
C VAL A 232 18.79 10.82 -10.20
N HIS A 233 18.86 11.78 -9.28
CA HIS A 233 19.26 11.54 -7.89
C HIS A 233 18.45 10.44 -7.16
N PRO A 234 17.10 10.40 -7.23
CA PRO A 234 16.33 9.33 -6.60
C PRO A 234 16.63 7.94 -7.17
N LEU A 235 16.82 7.84 -8.49
CA LEU A 235 17.20 6.59 -9.14
C LEU A 235 18.60 6.16 -8.73
N SER A 236 19.57 7.08 -8.72
CA SER A 236 20.94 6.79 -8.26
C SER A 236 20.96 6.29 -6.83
N MET A 237 20.24 6.95 -5.91
CA MET A 237 20.14 6.50 -4.51
C MET A 237 19.53 5.09 -4.40
N LEU A 238 18.46 4.82 -5.15
CA LEU A 238 17.81 3.51 -5.17
C LEU A 238 18.77 2.43 -5.67
N LEU A 239 19.44 2.66 -6.80
CA LEU A 239 20.37 1.70 -7.40
C LEU A 239 21.58 1.46 -6.49
N SER A 240 22.18 2.51 -5.94
CA SER A 240 23.31 2.40 -5.00
C SER A 240 22.94 1.58 -3.77
N GLY A 241 21.77 1.82 -3.17
CA GLY A 241 21.33 1.06 -1.98
C GLY A 241 21.04 -0.42 -2.25
N ILE A 242 20.85 -0.81 -3.51
CA ILE A 242 20.60 -2.20 -3.91
C ILE A 242 21.89 -2.90 -4.34
N VAL A 243 22.76 -2.22 -5.09
CA VAL A 243 24.02 -2.77 -5.60
C VAL A 243 25.08 -2.86 -4.51
N ASP A 244 25.15 -1.87 -3.63
CA ASP A 244 26.09 -1.82 -2.53
C ASP A 244 25.37 -1.65 -1.18
N PRO A 245 24.72 -2.71 -0.68
CA PRO A 245 23.91 -2.67 0.53
C PRO A 245 24.77 -2.73 1.80
N ALA A 246 25.58 -1.70 2.03
CA ALA A 246 26.58 -1.64 3.10
C ALA A 246 26.02 -1.77 4.54
N VAL A 247 24.72 -1.48 4.75
CA VAL A 247 24.09 -1.46 6.08
C VAL A 247 23.27 -2.73 6.36
N MET A 248 22.47 -3.17 5.38
CA MET A 248 21.48 -4.23 5.58
C MET A 248 21.91 -5.59 5.01
N GLY A 249 23.16 -5.72 4.52
CA GLY A 249 23.74 -6.95 3.95
C GLY A 249 23.10 -7.44 2.63
N GLY A 250 21.99 -6.83 2.21
CA GLY A 250 21.41 -7.03 0.89
C GLY A 250 20.92 -8.45 0.62
N TYR A 251 21.04 -8.87 -0.64
CA TYR A 251 20.58 -10.20 -1.06
C TYR A 251 21.44 -11.34 -0.51
N SER A 252 22.69 -11.07 -0.12
CA SER A 252 23.59 -12.06 0.48
C SER A 252 23.06 -12.62 1.80
N ASN A 253 22.22 -11.86 2.52
CA ASN A 253 21.54 -12.35 3.72
C ASN A 253 20.49 -13.41 3.39
N TYR A 254 19.87 -13.35 2.21
CA TYR A 254 18.90 -14.35 1.74
C TYR A 254 19.59 -15.63 1.22
N GLU A 255 20.77 -15.51 0.58
CA GLU A 255 21.55 -16.68 0.14
C GLU A 255 22.01 -17.57 1.30
N LYS A 256 22.28 -16.95 2.46
CA LYS A 256 22.64 -17.65 3.70
C LYS A 256 21.45 -18.34 4.37
N VAL A 257 20.20 -18.04 3.97
CA VAL A 257 19.00 -18.73 4.47
C VAL A 257 18.93 -20.11 3.80
N ASN A 258 19.49 -21.11 4.46
CA ASN A 258 19.62 -22.48 3.94
C ASN A 258 18.25 -23.10 3.61
N PRO A 259 18.00 -23.57 2.37
CA PRO A 259 16.74 -24.26 2.02
C PRO A 259 16.51 -25.56 2.80
N VAL A 260 17.54 -26.10 3.47
CA VAL A 260 17.46 -27.34 4.24
C VAL A 260 16.65 -27.18 5.55
N CYS A 261 16.49 -25.97 6.10
CA CYS A 261 15.69 -25.75 7.31
C CYS A 261 14.17 -25.58 7.06
N LEU A 262 13.72 -25.54 5.79
CA LEU A 262 12.31 -25.26 5.42
C LEU A 262 11.55 -26.48 4.87
N HIS A 263 12.13 -27.68 4.95
CA HIS A 263 11.63 -28.88 4.27
C HIS A 263 10.28 -29.45 4.76
N ALA A 264 9.55 -28.74 5.62
CA ALA A 264 8.29 -29.21 6.19
C ALA A 264 7.02 -28.54 5.62
N SER A 265 7.06 -27.39 4.92
CA SER A 265 5.80 -26.65 4.65
C SER A 265 5.52 -26.12 3.24
N LEU A 266 6.43 -26.22 2.27
CA LEU A 266 6.19 -25.63 0.93
C LEU A 266 6.23 -26.69 -0.18
N ARG A 267 5.13 -27.46 -0.32
CA ARG A 267 4.80 -28.14 -1.58
C ARG A 267 3.91 -27.21 -2.40
N GLY A 268 4.49 -26.46 -3.34
CA GLY A 268 3.74 -25.78 -4.39
C GLY A 268 4.33 -24.43 -4.82
N THR A 269 4.82 -24.36 -6.06
CA THR A 269 4.87 -23.16 -6.91
C THR A 269 5.41 -21.86 -6.30
N VAL A 270 6.63 -21.86 -5.76
CA VAL A 270 7.36 -20.62 -5.46
C VAL A 270 8.52 -20.51 -6.45
N PRO A 271 8.61 -19.45 -7.30
CA PRO A 271 9.74 -19.28 -8.18
C PRO A 271 11.02 -19.15 -7.34
N PRO A 272 12.12 -19.85 -7.70
CA PRO A 272 13.34 -19.80 -6.91
C PRO A 272 13.87 -18.37 -6.87
N VAL A 273 14.38 -17.93 -5.71
CA VAL A 273 15.00 -16.61 -5.48
C VAL A 273 15.99 -16.23 -6.59
N ASN A 274 16.68 -17.22 -7.15
CA ASN A 274 17.61 -17.08 -8.29
C ASN A 274 16.96 -16.54 -9.58
N SER A 275 15.70 -16.86 -9.84
CA SER A 275 14.96 -16.33 -11.00
C SER A 275 14.67 -14.84 -10.85
N LEU A 276 14.38 -14.38 -9.62
CA LEU A 276 14.18 -12.97 -9.29
C LEU A 276 15.50 -12.18 -9.31
N LEU A 277 16.61 -12.80 -8.94
CA LEU A 277 17.97 -12.26 -9.12
C LEU A 277 18.31 -12.06 -10.60
N THR A 278 17.93 -13.01 -11.46
CA THR A 278 18.19 -12.91 -12.91
C THR A 278 17.33 -11.82 -13.54
N ALA A 279 16.05 -11.71 -13.14
CA ALA A 279 15.20 -10.60 -13.54
C ALA A 279 15.78 -9.25 -13.09
N ARG A 280 16.28 -9.17 -11.85
CA ARG A 280 16.97 -7.98 -11.33
C ARG A 280 18.19 -7.62 -12.18
N LEU A 281 19.09 -8.55 -12.49
CA LEU A 281 20.25 -8.30 -13.34
C LEU A 281 19.87 -7.81 -14.76
N ARG A 282 18.76 -8.30 -15.30
CA ARG A 282 18.21 -7.83 -16.58
C ARG A 282 17.68 -6.40 -16.49
N ASP A 283 16.94 -6.07 -15.43
CA ASP A 283 16.43 -4.72 -15.22
C ASP A 283 17.58 -3.73 -14.96
N PHE A 284 18.61 -4.14 -14.22
CA PHE A 284 19.84 -3.37 -14.02
C PHE A 284 20.61 -3.15 -15.33
N SER A 285 20.77 -4.17 -16.18
CA SER A 285 21.45 -4.00 -17.46
C SER A 285 20.68 -3.09 -18.41
N LEU A 286 19.34 -3.18 -18.41
CA LEU A 286 18.47 -2.24 -19.12
C LEU A 286 18.61 -0.80 -18.60
N CYS A 287 18.68 -0.60 -17.28
CA CYS A 287 18.96 0.72 -16.69
C CYS A 287 20.28 1.28 -17.20
N LEU A 288 21.36 0.50 -17.09
CA LEU A 288 22.71 0.94 -17.46
C LEU A 288 22.82 1.21 -18.96
N LEU A 289 22.23 0.37 -19.82
CA LEU A 289 22.18 0.61 -21.27
C LEU A 289 21.43 1.90 -21.61
N HIS A 290 20.35 2.24 -20.90
CA HIS A 290 19.60 3.46 -21.13
C HIS A 290 20.34 4.73 -20.71
N PHE A 291 21.24 4.64 -19.72
CA PHE A 291 22.00 5.77 -19.17
C PHE A 291 23.40 5.95 -19.76
N PHE A 292 24.10 4.87 -20.14
CA PHE A 292 25.49 4.93 -20.61
C PHE A 292 25.66 4.98 -22.13
N TYR A 293 24.64 4.64 -22.92
CA TYR A 293 24.73 4.64 -24.38
C TYR A 293 24.15 5.88 -25.08
N LYS A 294 23.81 6.96 -24.37
CA LYS A 294 23.51 8.29 -24.95
C LYS A 294 23.85 9.45 -24.02
#